data_AF-A0A945Z2I3-F1
#
_entry.id   AF-A0A945Z2I3-F1
#
_cell.length_a   1.000
_cell.length_b   1.000
_cell.length_c   1.000
_cell.angle_alpha   90.00
_cell.angle_beta   90.00
_cell.angle_gamma   90.00
#
_symmetry.space_group_name_H-M   'P 1'
#
loop_
_entity.id
_entity.type
_entity.pdbx_description
1 polymer ?
#
loop_
_entity_poly.entity_id
_entity_poly.type
_entity_poly.pdbx_seq_one_letter_code
_entity_poly.pdbx_strand_id
1 'polypeptide(L)'
;MYSASTIKYKPPRPIFLAGEFLLRTDPIIKFFVAAITFYAMATFEGPLLSIKAVNSLGHYTDWIVGHVHLGTLGWNGFLTFGMLYFIVPKLWNTELYSKKMANIHLWIGILGILFYYVSMLAAGITQGLMWRAVDANGQLVYPDFVETVIRIIPLFLFRALGGVLFLAGYVLLLYNVYKTIKQAPKELVEETVQVRISSSTPIHPERGHRKLEGMAAAFTILALIAILVGSIIEIAPTLSINKYVKTENKVEPFTPLELAGRDIYVKEGCYTCHSQMIRTIQSDGLRYGAASTIEESMYDRPFQWGSKRTGPDLARLGKKYPDLWHYMHMEDPRAVIKESIMPAYPWLITSKIDFDSLQKKVSLFNKLGVPYSDEDLSDANNRAKEQAKKIADVLKSQGVKEDVSDKKITALIAYLQALGQKGGE
;
A
#
# COMPACT_ATOMS: atom_id res chain seq x y z
N MET A 1 19.89 1.62 -75.97
CA MET A 1 18.52 1.81 -75.45
C MET A 1 18.39 1.03 -74.16
N TYR A 2 18.53 1.66 -72.99
CA TYR A 2 18.24 1.03 -71.71
C TYR A 2 16.89 1.54 -71.21
N SER A 3 15.98 0.59 -70.98
CA SER A 3 14.58 0.80 -70.61
C SER A 3 14.48 1.34 -69.18
N ALA A 4 13.80 2.48 -69.01
CA ALA A 4 13.51 3.08 -67.71
C ALA A 4 12.34 2.34 -67.06
N SER A 5 12.61 1.58 -66.00
CA SER A 5 11.58 1.03 -65.12
C SER A 5 10.98 2.15 -64.26
N THR A 6 9.75 2.54 -64.56
CA THR A 6 8.96 3.47 -63.77
C THR A 6 8.64 2.86 -62.41
N ILE A 7 9.32 3.33 -61.36
CA ILE A 7 8.94 3.06 -59.97
C ILE A 7 7.60 3.76 -59.72
N LYS A 8 6.51 2.98 -59.62
CA LYS A 8 5.20 3.50 -59.22
C LYS A 8 5.28 4.06 -57.81
N TYR A 9 5.28 5.39 -57.70
CA TYR A 9 5.09 6.11 -56.44
C TYR A 9 3.70 5.79 -55.89
N LYS A 10 3.65 5.06 -54.77
CA LYS A 10 2.41 4.82 -54.03
C LYS A 10 2.22 6.00 -53.08
N PRO A 11 1.17 6.83 -53.22
CA PRO A 11 1.01 8.00 -52.39
C PRO A 11 0.89 7.60 -50.91
N PRO A 12 1.43 8.41 -49.97
CA PRO A 12 1.29 8.14 -48.54
C PRO A 12 -0.19 8.08 -48.18
N ARG A 13 -0.59 7.03 -47.46
CA ARG A 13 -1.94 6.94 -46.90
C ARG A 13 -2.18 8.17 -46.01
N PRO A 14 -3.40 8.74 -45.99
CA PRO A 14 -3.69 9.90 -45.15
C PRO A 14 -3.33 9.54 -43.69
N ILE A 15 -2.66 10.47 -43.01
CA ILE A 15 -2.05 10.31 -41.68
C ILE A 15 -3.03 9.68 -40.67
N PHE A 16 -4.31 10.03 -40.76
CA PHE A 16 -5.38 9.47 -39.93
C PHE A 16 -5.60 7.95 -40.13
N LEU A 17 -5.61 7.45 -41.38
CA LEU A 17 -5.76 6.03 -41.67
C LEU A 17 -4.49 5.24 -41.32
N ALA A 18 -3.31 5.87 -41.43
CA ALA A 18 -2.05 5.27 -41.01
C ALA A 18 -1.96 5.15 -39.48
N GLY A 19 -2.39 6.18 -38.75
CA GLY A 19 -2.47 6.16 -37.29
C GLY A 19 -3.40 5.08 -36.76
N GLU A 20 -4.61 4.98 -37.31
CA GLU A 20 -5.59 3.95 -36.89
C GLU A 20 -5.10 2.52 -37.19
N PHE A 21 -4.43 2.31 -38.32
CA PHE A 21 -3.83 1.02 -38.67
C PHE A 21 -2.68 0.65 -37.72
N LEU A 22 -1.80 1.60 -37.39
CA LEU A 22 -0.68 1.42 -36.46
C LEU A 22 -1.17 1.11 -35.04
N LEU A 23 -2.21 1.79 -34.57
CA LEU A 23 -2.91 1.50 -33.32
C LEU A 23 -3.38 0.03 -33.22
N ARG A 24 -3.84 -0.54 -34.35
CA ARG A 24 -4.33 -1.92 -34.39
C ARG A 24 -3.23 -2.97 -34.57
N THR A 25 -2.05 -2.58 -35.06
CA THR A 25 -1.03 -3.54 -35.51
C THR A 25 0.28 -3.50 -34.71
N ASP A 26 0.68 -2.34 -34.19
CA ASP A 26 1.92 -2.20 -33.44
C ASP A 26 1.71 -2.47 -31.94
N PRO A 27 2.32 -3.52 -31.37
CA PRO A 27 2.16 -3.82 -29.94
C PRO A 27 2.69 -2.69 -29.04
N ILE A 28 3.73 -1.96 -29.45
CA ILE A 28 4.34 -0.88 -28.65
C ILE A 28 3.34 0.25 -28.47
N ILE A 29 2.69 0.68 -29.55
CA ILE A 29 1.66 1.73 -29.51
C ILE A 29 0.49 1.29 -28.64
N LYS A 30 0.08 0.01 -28.72
CA LYS A 30 -0.98 -0.52 -27.86
C LYS A 30 -0.63 -0.48 -26.37
N PHE A 31 0.62 -0.76 -25.98
CA PHE A 31 1.07 -0.60 -24.60
C PHE A 31 0.95 0.85 -24.13
N PHE A 32 1.37 1.82 -24.94
CA PHE A 32 1.24 3.24 -24.61
C PHE A 32 -0.22 3.68 -24.51
N VAL A 33 -1.09 3.23 -25.42
CA VAL A 33 -2.52 3.53 -25.38
C VAL A 33 -3.15 2.96 -24.12
N ALA A 34 -2.88 1.68 -23.80
CA ALA A 34 -3.35 1.07 -22.56
C ALA A 34 -2.87 1.85 -21.33
N ALA A 35 -1.59 2.24 -21.29
CA ALA A 35 -1.02 3.01 -20.20
C ALA A 35 -1.73 4.37 -20.00
N ILE A 36 -2.01 5.10 -21.09
CA ILE A 36 -2.73 6.38 -21.04
C ILE A 36 -4.19 6.17 -20.59
N THR A 37 -4.84 5.10 -21.03
CA THR A 37 -6.19 4.76 -20.57
C THR A 37 -6.20 4.49 -19.07
N PHE A 38 -5.27 3.68 -18.55
CA PHE A 38 -5.15 3.43 -17.12
C PHE A 38 -4.74 4.68 -16.33
N TYR A 39 -3.91 5.55 -16.91
CA TYR A 39 -3.58 6.86 -16.33
C TYR A 39 -4.84 7.70 -16.13
N ALA A 40 -5.67 7.84 -17.17
CA ALA A 40 -6.91 8.60 -17.10
C ALA A 40 -7.87 8.03 -16.05
N MET A 41 -8.00 6.70 -15.97
CA MET A 41 -8.86 6.06 -14.97
C MET A 41 -8.33 6.27 -13.54
N ALA A 42 -7.04 6.03 -13.30
CA ALA A 42 -6.44 6.21 -11.98
C ALA A 42 -6.49 7.69 -11.56
N THR A 43 -6.13 8.62 -12.43
CA THR A 43 -6.17 10.06 -12.10
C THR A 43 -7.57 10.63 -11.94
N PHE A 44 -8.58 10.02 -12.55
CA PHE A 44 -9.98 10.35 -12.26
C PHE A 44 -10.43 9.80 -10.91
N GLU A 45 -10.07 8.56 -10.59
CA GLU A 45 -10.45 7.89 -9.35
C GLU A 45 -9.79 8.50 -8.10
N GLY A 46 -8.55 8.99 -8.19
CA GLY A 46 -7.84 9.59 -7.06
C GLY A 46 -8.58 10.78 -6.41
N PRO A 47 -8.95 11.81 -7.17
CA PRO A 47 -9.79 12.91 -6.69
C PRO A 47 -11.17 12.47 -6.23
N LEU A 48 -11.77 11.43 -6.84
CA LEU A 48 -13.03 10.89 -6.32
C LEU A 48 -12.85 10.33 -4.90
N LEU A 49 -11.75 9.62 -4.63
CA LEU A 49 -11.45 9.05 -3.32
C LEU A 49 -11.09 10.10 -2.25
N SER A 50 -10.84 11.36 -2.63
CA SER A 50 -10.65 12.47 -1.69
C SER A 50 -11.98 13.15 -1.28
N ILE A 51 -13.06 12.90 -2.01
CA ILE A 51 -14.40 13.40 -1.65
C ILE A 51 -14.87 12.65 -0.40
N LYS A 52 -15.20 13.38 0.67
CA LYS A 52 -15.60 12.83 1.98
C LYS A 52 -16.64 11.70 1.88
N ALA A 53 -17.66 11.85 1.04
CA ALA A 53 -18.70 10.85 0.85
C ALA A 53 -18.16 9.53 0.27
N VAL A 54 -17.30 9.60 -0.75
CA VAL A 54 -16.67 8.43 -1.37
C VAL A 54 -15.60 7.85 -0.44
N ASN A 55 -14.78 8.70 0.18
CA ASN A 55 -13.75 8.30 1.14
C ASN A 55 -14.35 7.54 2.33
N SER A 56 -15.50 7.98 2.85
CA SER A 56 -16.20 7.29 3.94
C SER A 56 -16.54 5.82 3.61
N LEU A 57 -16.73 5.52 2.32
CA LEU A 57 -16.98 4.17 1.79
C LEU A 57 -15.69 3.42 1.50
N GLY A 58 -14.75 4.04 0.77
CA GLY A 58 -13.55 3.38 0.25
C GLY A 58 -12.40 3.27 1.25
N HIS A 59 -12.26 4.20 2.20
CA HIS A 59 -11.14 4.23 3.14
C HIS A 59 -11.09 2.94 3.99
N TYR A 60 -9.89 2.40 4.17
CA TYR A 60 -9.59 1.10 4.80
C TYR A 60 -10.05 -0.16 4.06
N THR A 61 -10.74 -0.03 2.93
CA THR A 61 -11.21 -1.18 2.14
C THR A 61 -10.20 -1.60 1.07
N ASP A 62 -10.49 -2.70 0.37
CA ASP A 62 -9.73 -3.12 -0.81
C ASP A 62 -9.81 -2.13 -1.98
N TRP A 63 -10.73 -1.15 -1.96
CA TRP A 63 -10.85 -0.15 -3.04
C TRP A 63 -9.58 0.70 -3.17
N ILE A 64 -9.07 1.27 -2.07
CA ILE A 64 -7.86 2.12 -2.11
C ILE A 64 -6.67 1.35 -2.69
N VAL A 65 -6.53 0.08 -2.31
CA VAL A 65 -5.46 -0.77 -2.83
C VAL A 65 -5.67 -1.06 -4.32
N GLY A 66 -6.90 -1.32 -4.75
CA GLY A 66 -7.26 -1.48 -6.17
C GLY A 66 -6.90 -0.26 -7.01
N HIS A 67 -7.24 0.94 -6.54
CA HIS A 67 -6.88 2.21 -7.17
C HIS A 67 -5.37 2.35 -7.40
N VAL A 68 -4.55 2.06 -6.39
CA VAL A 68 -3.09 2.11 -6.52
C VAL A 68 -2.56 1.08 -7.53
N HIS A 69 -3.17 -0.11 -7.61
CA HIS A 69 -2.77 -1.11 -8.61
C HIS A 69 -3.14 -0.69 -10.04
N LEU A 70 -4.26 0.02 -10.21
CA LEU A 70 -4.64 0.60 -11.50
C LEU A 70 -3.56 1.58 -11.99
N GLY A 71 -3.03 2.42 -11.11
CA GLY A 71 -1.93 3.34 -11.41
C GLY A 71 -0.57 2.66 -11.58
N THR A 72 -0.18 1.80 -10.65
CA THR A 72 1.16 1.19 -10.64
C THR A 72 1.32 0.12 -11.72
N LEU A 73 0.37 -0.81 -11.84
CA LEU A 73 0.45 -1.89 -12.83
C LEU A 73 -0.16 -1.48 -14.17
N GLY A 74 -1.33 -0.83 -14.15
CA GLY A 74 -2.06 -0.42 -15.35
C GLY A 74 -1.41 0.75 -16.10
N TRP A 75 -1.07 1.83 -15.39
CA TRP A 75 -0.40 2.97 -16.03
C TRP A 75 1.11 2.77 -16.12
N ASN A 76 1.82 2.76 -14.98
CA ASN A 76 3.29 2.73 -14.99
C ASN A 76 3.85 1.41 -15.54
N GLY A 77 3.20 0.28 -15.24
CA GLY A 77 3.59 -1.03 -15.75
C GLY A 77 3.53 -1.09 -17.28
N PHE A 78 2.36 -0.84 -17.89
CA PHE A 78 2.22 -0.87 -19.35
C PHE A 78 3.10 0.17 -20.05
N LEU A 79 3.26 1.36 -19.46
CA LEU A 79 4.18 2.37 -19.99
C LEU A 79 5.61 1.81 -20.05
N THR A 80 6.07 1.21 -18.96
CA THR A 80 7.40 0.60 -18.85
C THR A 80 7.56 -0.55 -19.84
N PHE A 81 6.56 -1.41 -20.00
CA PHE A 81 6.60 -2.52 -20.96
C PHE A 81 6.70 -2.02 -22.40
N GLY A 82 5.92 -1.00 -22.77
CA GLY A 82 6.00 -0.35 -24.08
C GLY A 82 7.38 0.27 -24.34
N MET A 83 7.93 0.98 -23.36
CA MET A 83 9.28 1.55 -23.44
C MET A 83 10.35 0.47 -23.61
N LEU A 84 10.30 -0.63 -22.86
CA LEU A 84 11.28 -1.72 -22.98
C LEU A 84 11.22 -2.37 -24.37
N TYR A 85 10.03 -2.64 -24.89
CA TYR A 85 9.87 -3.18 -26.24
C TYR A 85 10.34 -2.23 -27.36
N PHE A 86 10.43 -0.93 -27.08
CA PHE A 86 10.96 0.06 -28.01
C PHE A 86 12.47 0.28 -27.87
N ILE A 87 12.96 0.43 -26.65
CA ILE A 87 14.34 0.82 -26.36
C ILE A 87 15.30 -0.37 -26.56
N VAL A 88 14.94 -1.57 -26.11
CA VAL A 88 15.85 -2.73 -26.16
C VAL A 88 16.27 -3.07 -27.60
N PRO A 89 15.37 -3.22 -28.60
CA PRO A 89 15.80 -3.51 -29.96
C PRO A 89 16.74 -2.42 -30.52
N LYS A 90 16.49 -1.15 -30.19
CA LYS A 90 17.32 -0.03 -30.65
C LYS A 90 18.71 -0.02 -30.02
N LEU A 91 18.82 -0.27 -28.72
CA LEU A 91 20.10 -0.32 -28.01
C LEU A 91 20.99 -1.44 -28.53
N TRP A 92 20.40 -2.55 -28.96
CA TRP A 92 21.11 -3.72 -29.51
C TRP A 92 21.15 -3.74 -31.04
N ASN A 93 20.75 -2.65 -31.71
CA ASN A 93 20.69 -2.51 -33.17
C ASN A 93 20.07 -3.75 -33.86
N THR A 94 18.90 -4.17 -33.37
CA THR A 94 18.19 -5.35 -33.83
C THR A 94 16.68 -5.09 -33.88
N GLU A 95 15.92 -6.02 -34.46
CA GLU A 95 14.46 -5.99 -34.42
C GLU A 95 13.93 -6.66 -33.16
N LEU A 96 12.65 -6.48 -32.82
CA LEU A 96 12.04 -7.21 -31.71
C LEU A 96 11.86 -8.69 -32.08
N TYR A 97 12.32 -9.62 -31.24
CA TYR A 97 12.24 -11.07 -31.50
C TYR A 97 10.84 -11.55 -31.89
N SER A 98 9.79 -11.12 -31.17
CA SER A 98 8.41 -11.45 -31.55
C SER A 98 7.40 -10.36 -31.20
N LYS A 99 6.84 -9.72 -32.23
CA LYS A 99 5.68 -8.82 -32.11
C LYS A 99 4.42 -9.55 -31.67
N LYS A 100 4.26 -10.82 -32.06
CA LYS A 100 3.13 -11.68 -31.63
C LYS A 100 3.18 -11.91 -30.12
N MET A 101 4.34 -12.25 -29.56
CA MET A 101 4.50 -12.43 -28.12
C MET A 101 4.26 -11.13 -27.35
N ALA A 102 4.71 -9.98 -27.87
CA ALA A 102 4.41 -8.68 -27.27
C ALA A 102 2.90 -8.39 -27.26
N ASN A 103 2.18 -8.73 -28.34
CA ASN A 103 0.72 -8.59 -28.37
C ASN A 103 0.02 -9.58 -27.41
N ILE A 104 0.52 -10.81 -27.26
CA ILE A 104 0.00 -11.75 -26.24
C ILE A 104 0.24 -11.21 -24.83
N HIS A 105 1.45 -10.71 -24.54
CA HIS A 105 1.78 -10.06 -23.28
C HIS A 105 0.79 -8.93 -22.98
N LEU A 106 0.54 -8.04 -23.94
CA LEU A 106 -0.42 -6.94 -23.77
C LEU A 106 -1.80 -7.47 -23.31
N TRP A 107 -2.38 -8.44 -24.03
CA TRP A 107 -3.73 -8.92 -23.72
C TRP A 107 -3.82 -9.70 -22.42
N ILE A 108 -2.82 -10.53 -22.12
CA ILE A 108 -2.75 -11.23 -20.83
C ILE A 108 -2.58 -10.22 -19.69
N GLY A 109 -1.75 -9.19 -19.89
CA GLY A 109 -1.59 -8.09 -18.94
C GLY A 109 -2.91 -7.35 -18.72
N ILE A 110 -3.63 -6.98 -19.79
CA ILE A 110 -4.92 -6.26 -19.69
C ILE A 110 -5.94 -7.12 -18.94
N LEU A 111 -6.06 -8.39 -19.30
CA LEU A 111 -6.96 -9.31 -18.63
C LEU A 111 -6.57 -9.50 -17.15
N GLY A 112 -5.27 -9.62 -16.88
CA GLY A 112 -4.73 -9.75 -15.53
C GLY A 112 -5.07 -8.56 -14.64
N ILE A 113 -4.78 -7.33 -15.12
CA ILE A 113 -5.10 -6.12 -14.34
C ILE A 113 -6.60 -5.90 -14.18
N LEU A 114 -7.42 -6.26 -15.18
CA LEU A 114 -8.88 -6.15 -15.07
C LEU A 114 -9.44 -7.10 -14.01
N PHE A 115 -9.05 -8.39 -14.02
CA PHE A 115 -9.47 -9.31 -12.95
C PHE A 115 -9.00 -8.85 -11.58
N TYR A 116 -7.75 -8.38 -11.50
CA TYR A 116 -7.19 -7.88 -10.24
C TYR A 116 -7.99 -6.67 -9.73
N TYR A 117 -8.11 -5.62 -10.53
CA TYR A 117 -8.79 -4.38 -10.16
C TYR A 117 -10.28 -4.58 -9.87
N VAL A 118 -11.03 -5.24 -10.75
CA VAL A 118 -12.48 -5.44 -10.58
C VAL A 118 -12.77 -6.24 -9.31
N SER A 119 -11.96 -7.27 -9.00
CA SER A 119 -12.11 -8.03 -7.76
C SER A 119 -11.88 -7.17 -6.51
N MET A 120 -10.93 -6.23 -6.54
CA MET A 120 -10.63 -5.33 -5.42
C MET A 120 -11.67 -4.22 -5.27
N LEU A 121 -12.12 -3.65 -6.40
CA LEU A 121 -13.19 -2.66 -6.40
C LEU A 121 -14.49 -3.25 -5.85
N ALA A 122 -14.88 -4.44 -6.34
CA ALA A 122 -16.05 -5.14 -5.84
C ALA A 122 -15.92 -5.46 -4.34
N ALA A 123 -14.78 -6.02 -3.91
CA ALA A 123 -14.54 -6.31 -2.50
C ALA A 123 -14.60 -5.04 -1.65
N GLY A 124 -14.00 -3.94 -2.11
CA GLY A 124 -13.95 -2.69 -1.38
C GLY A 124 -15.32 -2.02 -1.22
N ILE A 125 -16.11 -2.00 -2.30
CA ILE A 125 -17.50 -1.49 -2.25
C ILE A 125 -18.35 -2.38 -1.33
N THR A 126 -18.25 -3.71 -1.43
CA THR A 126 -18.96 -4.63 -0.54
C THR A 126 -18.58 -4.41 0.92
N GLN A 127 -17.28 -4.29 1.22
CA GLN A 127 -16.80 -3.98 2.57
C GLN A 127 -17.41 -2.67 3.09
N GLY A 128 -17.27 -1.59 2.33
CA GLY A 128 -17.76 -0.28 2.73
C GLY A 128 -19.28 -0.26 2.96
N LEU A 129 -20.05 -0.92 2.09
CA LEU A 129 -21.50 -0.99 2.21
C LEU A 129 -21.94 -1.82 3.41
N MET A 130 -21.34 -3.00 3.62
CA MET A 130 -21.68 -3.88 4.74
C MET A 130 -21.31 -3.24 6.09
N TRP A 131 -20.14 -2.62 6.20
CA TRP A 131 -19.70 -2.01 7.46
C TRP A 131 -20.58 -0.84 7.90
N ARG A 132 -21.24 -0.19 6.94
CA ARG A 132 -22.12 0.97 7.13
C ARG A 132 -23.61 0.62 7.15
N ALA A 133 -23.97 -0.65 6.93
CA ALA A 133 -25.36 -1.07 6.91
C ALA A 133 -25.94 -1.00 8.33
N VAL A 134 -26.92 -0.11 8.50
CA VAL A 134 -27.66 0.10 9.76
C VAL A 134 -29.13 -0.15 9.49
N ASP A 135 -29.80 -0.88 10.38
CA ASP A 135 -31.23 -1.19 10.29
C ASP A 135 -32.12 -0.02 10.75
N ALA A 136 -33.44 -0.20 10.69
CA ALA A 136 -34.40 0.82 11.14
C ALA A 136 -34.31 1.14 12.64
N ASN A 137 -33.71 0.25 13.44
CA ASN A 137 -33.53 0.40 14.88
C ASN A 137 -32.20 1.10 15.24
N GLY A 138 -31.38 1.45 14.25
CA GLY A 138 -30.07 2.06 14.48
C GLY A 138 -28.96 1.06 14.81
N GLN A 139 -29.17 -0.24 14.59
CA GLN A 139 -28.19 -1.30 14.84
C GLN A 139 -27.48 -1.74 13.55
N LEU A 140 -26.27 -2.27 13.68
CA LEU A 140 -25.54 -2.79 12.53
C LEU A 140 -26.21 -4.05 11.99
N VAL A 141 -26.46 -4.08 10.68
CA VAL A 141 -27.01 -5.26 9.99
C VAL A 141 -26.02 -6.43 10.03
N TYR A 142 -24.72 -6.13 9.96
CA TYR A 142 -23.62 -7.10 10.01
C TYR A 142 -22.72 -6.77 11.21
N PRO A 143 -23.10 -7.13 12.46
CA PRO A 143 -22.35 -6.77 13.65
C PRO A 143 -20.98 -7.46 13.71
N ASP A 144 -20.87 -8.68 13.18
CA ASP A 144 -19.62 -9.44 13.20
C ASP A 144 -18.77 -9.11 11.98
N PHE A 145 -17.52 -8.70 12.22
CA PHE A 145 -16.60 -8.31 11.14
C PHE A 145 -16.34 -9.46 10.16
N VAL A 146 -16.35 -10.70 10.64
CA VAL A 146 -16.08 -11.90 9.84
C VAL A 146 -17.11 -12.12 8.74
N GLU A 147 -18.35 -11.64 8.91
CA GLU A 147 -19.39 -11.78 7.89
C GLU A 147 -18.98 -11.10 6.57
N THR A 148 -18.42 -9.90 6.65
CA THR A 148 -17.88 -9.21 5.47
C THR A 148 -16.72 -9.99 4.84
N VAL A 149 -15.85 -10.58 5.66
CA VAL A 149 -14.71 -11.37 5.18
C VAL A 149 -15.20 -12.56 4.36
N ILE A 150 -16.18 -13.32 4.87
CA ILE A 150 -16.76 -14.48 4.19
C ILE A 150 -17.34 -14.08 2.82
N ARG A 151 -17.96 -12.90 2.72
CA ARG A 151 -18.52 -12.40 1.45
C ARG A 151 -17.48 -12.07 0.40
N ILE A 152 -16.29 -11.62 0.79
CA ILE A 152 -15.24 -11.21 -0.15
C ILE A 152 -14.20 -12.30 -0.45
N ILE A 153 -14.12 -13.38 0.34
CA ILE A 153 -13.20 -14.51 0.09
C ILE A 153 -13.26 -15.02 -1.36
N PRO A 154 -14.45 -15.22 -1.98
CA PRO A 154 -14.51 -15.65 -3.39
C PRO A 154 -13.78 -14.71 -4.37
N LEU A 155 -13.71 -13.41 -4.07
CA LEU A 155 -13.04 -12.42 -4.90
C LEU A 155 -11.50 -12.53 -4.82
N PHE A 156 -10.96 -13.15 -3.77
CA PHE A 156 -9.52 -13.40 -3.66
C PHE A 156 -9.02 -14.37 -4.74
N LEU A 157 -9.86 -15.30 -5.19
CA LEU A 157 -9.51 -16.20 -6.30
C LEU A 157 -9.35 -15.42 -7.61
N PHE A 158 -10.28 -14.51 -7.92
CA PHE A 158 -10.18 -13.64 -9.10
C PHE A 158 -8.97 -12.73 -9.02
N ARG A 159 -8.65 -12.22 -7.82
CA ARG A 159 -7.43 -11.44 -7.58
C ARG A 159 -6.17 -12.26 -7.87
N ALA A 160 -6.08 -13.46 -7.31
CA ALA A 160 -4.95 -14.37 -7.53
C ALA A 160 -4.79 -14.72 -9.01
N LEU A 161 -5.90 -15.04 -9.70
CA LEU A 161 -5.92 -15.29 -11.14
C LEU A 161 -5.40 -14.07 -11.92
N GLY A 162 -5.88 -12.88 -11.61
CA GLY A 162 -5.42 -11.64 -12.23
C GLY A 162 -3.93 -11.41 -12.05
N GLY A 163 -3.42 -11.67 -10.83
CA GLY A 163 -2.00 -11.54 -10.49
C GLY A 163 -1.13 -12.55 -11.25
N VAL A 164 -1.56 -13.81 -11.34
CA VAL A 164 -0.86 -14.86 -12.09
C VAL A 164 -0.80 -14.52 -13.59
N LEU A 165 -1.90 -14.05 -14.17
CA LEU A 165 -1.93 -13.59 -15.56
C LEU A 165 -0.94 -12.44 -15.77
N PHE A 166 -0.98 -11.42 -14.93
CA PHE A 166 -0.08 -10.28 -15.05
C PHE A 166 1.39 -10.69 -14.92
N LEU A 167 1.72 -11.57 -13.97
CA LEU A 167 3.07 -12.12 -13.79
C LEU A 167 3.51 -12.97 -15.00
N ALA A 168 2.61 -13.77 -15.58
CA ALA A 168 2.89 -14.51 -16.81
C ALA A 168 3.21 -13.54 -17.97
N GLY A 169 2.51 -12.41 -18.05
CA GLY A 169 2.83 -11.31 -18.95
C GLY A 169 4.26 -10.78 -18.76
N TYR A 170 4.65 -10.53 -17.51
CA TYR A 170 6.02 -10.11 -17.17
C TYR A 170 7.08 -11.14 -17.57
N VAL A 171 6.82 -12.43 -17.37
CA VAL A 171 7.73 -13.51 -17.83
C VAL A 171 7.84 -13.52 -19.35
N LEU A 172 6.74 -13.31 -20.09
CA LEU A 172 6.76 -13.19 -21.55
C LEU A 172 7.61 -12.00 -22.02
N LEU A 173 7.52 -10.87 -21.33
CA LEU A 173 8.38 -9.70 -21.59
C LEU A 173 9.85 -10.07 -21.43
N LEU A 174 10.24 -10.62 -20.27
CA LEU A 174 11.63 -10.97 -19.99
C LEU A 174 12.19 -11.93 -21.04
N TYR A 175 11.42 -12.95 -21.41
CA TYR A 175 11.84 -13.91 -22.43
C TYR A 175 11.98 -13.28 -23.82
N ASN A 176 11.03 -12.43 -24.23
CA ASN A 176 11.07 -11.76 -25.54
C ASN A 176 12.24 -10.77 -25.62
N VAL A 177 12.50 -10.02 -24.54
CA VAL A 177 13.65 -9.12 -24.39
C VAL A 177 14.96 -9.91 -24.43
N TYR A 178 15.07 -10.99 -23.67
CA TYR A 178 16.26 -11.86 -23.68
C TYR A 178 16.58 -12.41 -25.07
N LYS A 179 15.56 -12.92 -25.78
CA LYS A 179 15.72 -13.40 -27.16
C LYS A 179 16.11 -12.28 -28.13
N THR A 180 15.54 -11.09 -27.95
CA THR A 180 15.89 -9.89 -28.73
C THR A 180 17.36 -9.52 -28.53
N ILE A 181 17.87 -9.56 -27.31
CA ILE A 181 19.29 -9.30 -27.04
C ILE A 181 20.16 -10.42 -27.66
N LYS A 182 19.75 -11.68 -27.52
CA LYS A 182 20.51 -12.83 -28.03
C LYS A 182 20.61 -12.88 -29.55
N GLN A 183 19.62 -12.36 -30.27
CA GLN A 183 19.64 -12.33 -31.74
C GLN A 183 20.43 -11.15 -32.32
N ALA A 184 20.85 -10.21 -31.48
CA ALA A 184 21.56 -9.02 -31.92
C ALA A 184 22.89 -9.39 -32.62
N PRO A 185 23.25 -8.68 -33.70
CA PRO A 185 24.54 -8.88 -34.36
C PRO A 185 25.69 -8.57 -33.38
N LYS A 186 26.73 -9.42 -33.39
CA LYS A 186 27.91 -9.24 -32.51
C LYS A 186 28.85 -8.13 -32.99
N GLU A 187 28.82 -7.83 -34.28
CA GLU A 187 29.62 -6.79 -34.91
C GLU A 187 28.76 -5.53 -35.08
N LEU A 188 29.16 -4.45 -34.43
CA LEU A 188 28.54 -3.14 -34.60
C LEU A 188 29.12 -2.51 -35.87
N VAL A 189 28.31 -2.48 -36.93
CA VAL A 189 28.61 -1.60 -38.07
C VAL A 189 28.32 -0.18 -37.61
N GLU A 190 29.35 0.62 -37.40
CA GLU A 190 29.20 2.07 -37.15
C GLU A 190 28.61 2.72 -38.41
N GLU A 191 27.29 2.76 -38.49
CA GLU A 191 26.60 3.48 -39.55
C GLU A 191 26.76 4.98 -39.29
N THR A 192 27.74 5.59 -39.94
CA THR A 192 27.92 7.04 -39.93
C THR A 192 26.79 7.70 -40.72
N VAL A 193 25.69 8.00 -40.04
CA VAL A 193 24.60 8.78 -40.62
C VAL A 193 25.14 10.19 -40.86
N GLN A 194 25.37 10.55 -42.13
CA GLN A 194 25.60 11.94 -42.49
C GLN A 194 24.32 12.73 -42.25
N VAL A 195 24.27 13.41 -41.10
CA VAL A 195 23.22 14.37 -40.81
C VAL A 195 23.39 15.52 -41.80
N ARG A 196 22.57 15.56 -42.86
CA ARG A 196 22.36 16.80 -43.60
C ARG A 196 21.71 17.76 -42.63
N ILE A 197 22.49 18.71 -42.11
CA ILE A 197 21.97 19.85 -41.36
C ILE A 197 21.08 20.62 -42.34
N SER A 198 19.78 20.36 -42.27
CA SER A 198 18.81 21.19 -42.96
C SER A 198 18.83 22.55 -42.28
N SER A 199 19.41 23.55 -42.94
CA SER A 199 19.43 24.95 -42.50
C SER A 199 18.03 25.57 -42.40
N SER A 200 16.98 24.84 -42.81
CA SER A 200 15.59 25.25 -42.73
C SER A 200 14.83 24.48 -41.65
N THR A 201 15.23 24.61 -40.39
CA THR A 201 14.26 24.41 -39.30
C THR A 201 13.54 25.75 -39.13
N PRO A 202 12.21 25.85 -39.28
CA PRO A 202 11.52 27.09 -38.98
C PRO A 202 11.85 27.48 -37.54
N ILE A 203 12.46 28.64 -37.34
CA ILE A 203 12.64 29.24 -36.02
C ILE A 203 11.23 29.63 -35.56
N HIS A 204 10.52 28.68 -34.96
CA HIS A 204 9.31 29.01 -34.22
C HIS A 204 9.74 29.97 -33.12
N PRO A 205 9.11 31.16 -32.99
CA PRO A 205 9.48 32.11 -31.95
C PRO A 205 9.40 31.39 -30.60
N GLU A 206 10.52 31.35 -29.89
CA GLU A 206 10.66 30.72 -28.57
C GLU A 206 9.66 31.36 -27.60
N ARG A 207 8.45 30.79 -27.50
CA ARG A 207 7.42 31.31 -26.59
C ARG A 207 7.61 30.72 -25.20
N GLY A 208 7.68 31.62 -24.22
CA GLY A 208 7.44 31.36 -22.80
C GLY A 208 8.41 30.37 -22.15
N HIS A 209 7.99 29.11 -22.05
CA HIS A 209 8.64 28.06 -21.25
C HIS A 209 9.86 27.42 -21.93
N ARG A 210 9.97 27.50 -23.26
CA ARG A 210 11.04 26.82 -24.01
C ARG A 210 12.46 27.32 -23.68
N LYS A 211 12.59 28.60 -23.32
CA LYS A 211 13.86 29.16 -22.82
C LYS A 211 14.27 28.55 -21.49
N LEU A 212 13.32 28.25 -20.61
CA LEU A 212 13.58 27.60 -19.32
C LEU A 212 13.90 26.11 -19.51
N GLU A 213 13.20 25.43 -20.43
CA GLU A 213 13.47 24.03 -20.78
C GLU A 213 14.89 23.84 -21.38
N GLY A 214 15.40 24.84 -22.10
CA GLY A 214 16.78 24.83 -22.60
C GLY A 214 17.84 25.06 -21.52
N MET A 215 17.46 25.58 -20.34
CA MET A 215 18.36 25.86 -19.22
C MET A 215 18.24 24.78 -18.15
N ALA A 216 18.77 23.57 -18.42
CA ALA A 216 18.64 22.41 -17.55
C ALA A 216 18.92 22.70 -16.07
N ALA A 217 20.02 23.42 -15.75
CA ALA A 217 20.35 23.79 -14.37
C ALA A 217 19.30 24.70 -13.72
N ALA A 218 18.82 25.72 -14.43
CA ALA A 218 17.80 26.63 -13.92
C ALA A 218 16.45 25.91 -13.73
N PHE A 219 16.06 25.06 -14.68
CA PHE A 219 14.85 24.25 -14.57
C PHE A 219 14.91 23.31 -13.36
N THR A 220 16.02 22.61 -13.13
CA THR A 220 16.21 21.75 -11.96
C THR A 220 16.12 22.53 -10.65
N ILE A 221 16.75 23.72 -10.57
CA ILE A 221 16.68 24.58 -9.38
C ILE A 221 15.24 25.03 -9.13
N LEU A 222 14.53 25.49 -10.16
CA LEU A 222 13.14 25.93 -10.04
C LEU A 222 12.21 24.78 -9.61
N ALA A 223 12.40 23.57 -10.17
CA ALA A 223 11.67 22.39 -9.77
C ALA A 223 11.94 22.01 -8.31
N LEU A 224 13.21 22.06 -7.86
CA LEU A 224 13.56 21.83 -6.46
C LEU A 224 12.90 22.85 -5.54
N ILE A 225 12.94 24.14 -5.89
CA ILE A 225 12.28 25.20 -5.12
C ILE A 225 10.77 24.92 -5.03
N ALA A 226 10.11 24.56 -6.14
CA ALA A 226 8.68 24.25 -6.15
C ALA A 226 8.35 23.07 -5.21
N ILE A 227 9.15 22.00 -5.23
CA ILE A 227 8.99 20.85 -4.33
C ILE A 227 9.19 21.26 -2.88
N LEU A 228 10.23 22.05 -2.58
CA LEU A 228 10.52 22.51 -1.22
C LEU A 228 9.42 23.40 -0.67
N VAL A 229 8.89 24.32 -1.48
CA VAL A 229 7.77 25.20 -1.08
C VAL A 229 6.53 24.37 -0.75
N GLY A 230 6.13 23.45 -1.63
CA GLY A 230 5.00 22.54 -1.35
C GLY A 230 5.22 21.71 -0.09
N SER A 231 6.41 21.11 0.04
CA SER A 231 6.78 20.30 1.20
C SER A 231 6.77 21.11 2.50
N ILE A 232 7.28 22.35 2.51
CA ILE A 232 7.25 23.21 3.70
C ILE A 232 5.82 23.56 4.08
N ILE A 233 4.98 23.93 3.11
CA ILE A 233 3.57 24.28 3.35
C ILE A 233 2.79 23.09 3.93
N GLU A 234 3.08 21.85 3.50
CA GLU A 234 2.39 20.65 3.98
C GLU A 234 2.95 20.11 5.31
N ILE A 235 4.28 20.06 5.44
CA ILE A 235 4.96 19.40 6.58
C ILE A 235 5.05 20.34 7.79
N ALA A 236 5.34 21.63 7.61
CA ALA A 236 5.59 22.52 8.74
C ALA A 236 4.38 22.68 9.67
N PRO A 237 3.12 22.83 9.17
CA PRO A 237 1.95 22.83 10.04
C PRO A 237 1.78 21.52 10.80
N THR A 238 2.02 20.38 10.15
CA THR A 238 1.92 19.04 10.74
C THR A 238 2.92 18.85 11.87
N LEU A 239 4.18 19.28 11.71
CA LEU A 239 5.18 19.23 12.78
C LEU A 239 4.86 20.15 13.95
N SER A 240 4.05 21.20 13.71
CA SER A 240 3.62 22.15 14.72
C SER A 240 2.21 21.88 15.24
N ILE A 241 1.62 20.70 14.97
CA ILE A 241 0.22 20.38 15.31
C ILE A 241 -0.09 20.54 16.79
N ASN A 242 0.89 20.27 17.67
CA ASN A 242 0.78 20.44 19.13
C ASN A 242 0.54 21.90 19.55
N LYS A 243 0.82 22.89 18.69
CA LYS A 243 0.49 24.31 18.94
C LYS A 243 -0.96 24.65 18.59
N TYR A 244 -1.56 23.88 17.69
CA TYR A 244 -2.90 24.15 17.14
C TYR A 244 -3.98 23.27 17.77
N VAL A 245 -3.61 22.08 18.27
CA VAL A 245 -4.51 21.17 18.95
C VAL A 245 -4.22 21.18 20.44
N LYS A 246 -5.23 21.54 21.24
CA LYS A 246 -5.17 21.44 22.69
C LYS A 246 -5.37 19.98 23.07
N THR A 247 -4.34 19.34 23.62
CA THR A 247 -4.46 18.02 24.23
C THR A 247 -5.11 18.20 25.60
N GLU A 248 -6.44 18.15 25.65
CA GLU A 248 -7.21 18.38 26.89
C GLU A 248 -7.11 17.17 27.82
N ASN A 249 -7.04 15.96 27.26
CA ASN A 249 -7.00 14.70 28.00
C ASN A 249 -5.57 14.18 28.10
N LYS A 250 -5.09 13.97 29.34
CA LYS A 250 -3.84 13.26 29.58
C LYS A 250 -4.06 11.77 29.33
N VAL A 251 -3.24 11.21 28.46
CA VAL A 251 -3.17 9.76 28.22
C VAL A 251 -2.00 9.21 29.04
N GLU A 252 -2.18 8.06 29.68
CA GLU A 252 -1.09 7.38 30.37
C GLU A 252 -0.12 6.74 29.37
N PRO A 253 1.20 6.88 29.55
CA PRO A 253 2.18 6.15 28.76
C PRO A 253 1.99 4.62 28.82
N PHE A 254 2.41 3.93 27.76
CA PHE A 254 2.50 2.47 27.79
C PHE A 254 3.52 2.02 28.83
N THR A 255 3.17 1.01 29.64
CA THR A 255 4.10 0.39 30.57
C THR A 255 5.26 -0.26 29.82
N PRO A 256 6.38 -0.61 30.48
CA PRO A 256 7.50 -1.25 29.82
C PRO A 256 7.14 -2.57 29.09
N LEU A 257 6.21 -3.37 29.64
CA LEU A 257 5.73 -4.60 29.00
C LEU A 257 4.80 -4.30 27.81
N GLU A 258 3.89 -3.33 27.94
CA GLU A 258 3.02 -2.90 26.85
C GLU A 258 3.83 -2.35 25.68
N LEU A 259 4.91 -1.61 25.95
CA LEU A 259 5.83 -1.12 24.94
C LEU A 259 6.56 -2.27 24.23
N ALA A 260 6.95 -3.31 24.95
CA ALA A 260 7.49 -4.53 24.36
C ALA A 260 6.45 -5.24 23.47
N GLY A 261 5.19 -5.31 23.92
CA GLY A 261 4.06 -5.87 23.18
C GLY A 261 3.75 -5.13 21.89
N ARG A 262 3.83 -3.79 21.95
CA ARG A 262 3.70 -2.91 20.78
C ARG A 262 4.77 -3.18 19.73
N ASP A 263 6.02 -3.37 20.16
CA ASP A 263 7.09 -3.69 19.22
C ASP A 263 6.91 -5.08 18.59
N ILE A 264 6.33 -6.02 19.33
CA ILE A 264 5.92 -7.32 18.77
C ILE A 264 4.79 -7.11 17.75
N TYR A 265 3.77 -6.33 18.06
CA TYR A 265 2.69 -5.98 17.13
C TYR A 265 3.22 -5.39 15.81
N VAL A 266 4.20 -4.48 15.89
CA VAL A 266 4.88 -3.92 14.72
C VAL A 266 5.72 -4.96 14.01
N LYS A 267 6.51 -5.75 14.74
CA LYS A 267 7.40 -6.78 14.17
C LYS A 267 6.64 -7.85 13.39
N GLU A 268 5.50 -8.28 13.93
CA GLU A 268 4.64 -9.31 13.31
C GLU A 268 3.77 -8.74 12.18
N GLY A 269 3.80 -7.42 11.95
CA GLY A 269 3.09 -6.78 10.84
C GLY A 269 1.58 -6.71 11.04
N CYS A 270 1.09 -6.73 12.28
CA CYS A 270 -0.35 -6.72 12.57
C CYS A 270 -1.06 -5.48 11.97
N TYR A 271 -0.35 -4.35 11.87
CA TYR A 271 -0.81 -3.11 11.24
C TYR A 271 -1.17 -3.24 9.74
N THR A 272 -0.73 -4.31 9.08
CA THR A 272 -1.10 -4.58 7.67
C THR A 272 -2.54 -5.09 7.52
N CYS A 273 -3.11 -5.63 8.61
CA CYS A 273 -4.47 -6.15 8.65
C CYS A 273 -5.40 -5.32 9.53
N HIS A 274 -4.87 -4.69 10.57
CA HIS A 274 -5.64 -4.02 11.61
C HIS A 274 -5.30 -2.54 11.66
N SER A 275 -6.34 -1.70 11.69
CA SER A 275 -6.21 -0.28 12.00
C SER A 275 -6.33 -0.03 13.50
N GLN A 276 -5.81 1.11 13.95
CA GLN A 276 -6.02 1.63 15.29
C GLN A 276 -6.44 3.10 15.22
N MET A 277 -7.45 3.37 14.39
CA MET A 277 -8.02 4.71 14.25
C MET A 277 -9.49 4.59 13.84
N ILE A 278 -10.37 4.77 14.82
CA ILE A 278 -11.83 4.78 14.64
C ILE A 278 -12.24 6.14 14.09
N ARG A 279 -12.95 6.12 12.96
CA ARG A 279 -13.40 7.34 12.28
C ARG A 279 -14.63 7.92 12.96
N THR A 280 -14.89 9.20 12.75
CA THR A 280 -16.08 9.92 13.26
C THR A 280 -17.39 9.57 12.54
N ILE A 281 -17.45 8.41 11.88
CA ILE A 281 -18.63 7.93 11.16
C ILE A 281 -19.48 7.12 12.14
N GLN A 282 -20.80 7.33 12.12
CA GLN A 282 -21.74 6.64 13.02
C GLN A 282 -21.55 5.12 13.04
N SER A 283 -21.40 4.49 11.88
CA SER A 283 -21.23 3.03 11.78
C SER A 283 -19.92 2.51 12.38
N ASP A 284 -18.84 3.30 12.30
CA ASP A 284 -17.58 2.98 12.99
C ASP A 284 -17.80 3.09 14.51
N GLY A 285 -18.53 4.11 14.95
CA GLY A 285 -18.96 4.30 16.34
C GLY A 285 -19.75 3.12 16.92
N LEU A 286 -20.76 2.65 16.19
CA LEU A 286 -21.57 1.49 16.58
C LEU A 286 -20.77 0.19 16.67
N ARG A 287 -19.73 0.03 15.82
CA ARG A 287 -18.95 -1.21 15.74
C ARG A 287 -17.82 -1.28 16.76
N TYR A 288 -17.12 -0.17 16.94
CA TYR A 288 -15.85 -0.13 17.67
C TYR A 288 -15.90 0.73 18.93
N GLY A 289 -16.88 1.63 19.07
CA GLY A 289 -16.97 2.59 20.17
C GLY A 289 -16.52 3.99 19.76
N ALA A 290 -16.16 4.83 20.75
CA ALA A 290 -15.82 6.23 20.53
C ALA A 290 -14.71 6.42 19.48
N ALA A 291 -14.87 7.45 18.65
CA ALA A 291 -13.88 7.83 17.65
C ALA A 291 -12.51 8.08 18.29
N SER A 292 -11.44 7.76 17.57
CA SER A 292 -10.09 7.98 18.07
C SER A 292 -9.77 9.47 18.12
N THR A 293 -9.08 9.90 19.16
CA THR A 293 -8.62 11.28 19.31
C THR A 293 -7.11 11.37 19.07
N ILE A 294 -6.58 12.58 18.84
CA ILE A 294 -5.15 12.74 18.55
C ILE A 294 -4.28 12.42 19.76
N GLU A 295 -4.83 12.64 20.96
CA GLU A 295 -4.17 12.42 22.24
C GLU A 295 -3.80 10.95 22.42
N GLU A 296 -4.63 10.04 21.96
CA GLU A 296 -4.45 8.59 22.11
C GLU A 296 -3.21 8.05 21.40
N SER A 297 -2.74 8.75 20.38
CA SER A 297 -1.53 8.40 19.63
C SER A 297 -0.37 9.37 19.87
N MET A 298 -0.48 10.27 20.86
CA MET A 298 0.55 11.29 21.09
C MET A 298 1.94 10.69 21.42
N TYR A 299 1.95 9.51 22.05
CA TYR A 299 3.17 8.78 22.42
C TYR A 299 3.55 7.66 21.44
N ASP A 300 2.76 7.44 20.40
CA ASP A 300 3.09 6.41 19.42
C ASP A 300 4.27 6.82 18.53
N ARG A 301 5.29 5.97 18.55
CA ARG A 301 6.49 6.09 17.74
C ARG A 301 6.82 4.72 17.12
N PRO A 302 6.47 4.45 15.85
CA PRO A 302 5.61 5.24 14.95
C PRO A 302 4.10 5.02 15.19
N PHE A 303 3.23 5.94 14.80
CA PHE A 303 1.77 5.78 14.89
C PHE A 303 1.24 4.46 14.29
N GLN A 304 0.12 3.95 14.80
CA GLN A 304 -0.45 2.64 14.40
C GLN A 304 -1.86 2.71 13.79
N TRP A 305 -2.28 3.89 13.30
CA TRP A 305 -3.62 4.14 12.74
C TRP A 305 -4.04 3.17 11.62
N GLY A 306 -3.07 2.58 10.92
CA GLY A 306 -3.30 1.62 9.84
C GLY A 306 -3.75 2.28 8.54
N SER A 307 -3.76 1.50 7.46
CA SER A 307 -4.19 1.95 6.12
C SER A 307 -5.25 1.04 5.49
N LYS A 308 -5.54 -0.10 6.14
CA LYS A 308 -6.44 -1.14 5.64
C LYS A 308 -7.03 -1.93 6.81
N ARG A 309 -8.26 -2.41 6.65
CA ARG A 309 -8.94 -3.36 7.56
C ARG A 309 -9.18 -4.68 6.83
N THR A 310 -8.23 -5.60 6.96
CA THR A 310 -8.43 -7.03 6.64
C THR A 310 -9.01 -7.77 7.84
N GLY A 311 -8.62 -7.35 9.05
CA GLY A 311 -9.31 -7.62 10.30
C GLY A 311 -9.94 -6.34 10.88
N PRO A 312 -10.68 -6.45 12.00
CA PRO A 312 -11.33 -5.30 12.65
C PRO A 312 -10.32 -4.26 13.16
N ASP A 313 -10.80 -3.04 13.40
CA ASP A 313 -10.04 -2.02 14.13
C ASP A 313 -9.81 -2.45 15.59
N LEU A 314 -8.62 -2.14 16.12
CA LEU A 314 -8.20 -2.54 17.47
C LEU A 314 -8.07 -1.37 18.45
N ALA A 315 -8.35 -0.12 18.05
CA ALA A 315 -8.14 1.06 18.91
C ALA A 315 -8.85 0.99 20.26
N ARG A 316 -9.96 0.24 20.35
CA ARG A 316 -10.77 0.03 21.57
C ARG A 316 -10.90 -1.44 21.93
N LEU A 317 -9.86 -2.23 21.68
CA LEU A 317 -9.86 -3.66 21.96
C LEU A 317 -9.73 -3.96 23.47
N GLY A 318 -9.11 -3.07 24.23
CA GLY A 318 -8.80 -3.31 25.63
C GLY A 318 -10.04 -3.71 26.44
N LYS A 319 -9.89 -4.76 27.24
CA LYS A 319 -10.94 -5.36 28.09
C LYS A 319 -12.15 -5.93 27.35
N LYS A 320 -12.20 -5.89 26.02
CA LYS A 320 -13.30 -6.49 25.23
C LYS A 320 -13.28 -8.02 25.27
N TYR A 321 -12.09 -8.61 25.35
CA TYR A 321 -11.89 -10.06 25.43
C TYR A 321 -10.95 -10.41 26.59
N PRO A 322 -11.10 -11.58 27.22
CA PRO A 322 -10.18 -12.04 28.27
C PRO A 322 -8.81 -12.40 27.71
N ASP A 323 -7.79 -12.42 28.56
CA ASP A 323 -6.41 -12.76 28.17
C ASP A 323 -6.31 -14.14 27.50
N LEU A 324 -7.08 -15.14 27.99
CA LEU A 324 -7.14 -16.47 27.36
C LEU A 324 -7.67 -16.42 25.92
N TRP A 325 -8.63 -15.55 25.63
CA TRP A 325 -9.14 -15.41 24.26
C TRP A 325 -8.04 -14.89 23.33
N HIS A 326 -7.27 -13.90 23.77
CA HIS A 326 -6.13 -13.41 23.01
C HIS A 326 -5.04 -14.47 22.83
N TYR A 327 -4.75 -15.25 23.87
CA TYR A 327 -3.82 -16.37 23.81
C TYR A 327 -4.25 -17.40 22.76
N MET A 328 -5.48 -17.91 22.85
CA MET A 328 -6.02 -18.92 21.92
C MET A 328 -6.14 -18.37 20.49
N HIS A 329 -6.57 -17.12 20.34
CA HIS A 329 -6.71 -16.50 19.03
C HIS A 329 -5.35 -16.27 18.35
N MET A 330 -4.27 -16.01 19.10
CA MET A 330 -2.91 -15.92 18.53
C MET A 330 -2.31 -17.30 18.24
N GLU A 331 -2.63 -18.33 19.05
CA GLU A 331 -2.22 -19.71 18.81
C GLU A 331 -2.84 -20.26 17.53
N ASP A 332 -4.17 -20.22 17.44
CA ASP A 332 -4.94 -20.59 16.27
C ASP A 332 -6.20 -19.72 16.16
N PRO A 333 -6.20 -18.68 15.31
CA PRO A 333 -7.37 -17.85 15.10
C PRO A 333 -8.62 -18.65 14.69
N ARG A 334 -8.45 -19.80 14.03
CA ARG A 334 -9.56 -20.64 13.52
C ARG A 334 -10.17 -21.52 14.60
N ALA A 335 -9.47 -21.75 15.71
CA ALA A 335 -10.03 -22.42 16.87
C ALA A 335 -11.07 -21.53 17.58
N VAL A 336 -10.91 -20.20 17.48
CA VAL A 336 -11.80 -19.22 18.11
C VAL A 336 -12.84 -18.67 17.13
N ILE A 337 -12.42 -18.34 15.90
CA ILE A 337 -13.28 -17.85 14.82
C ILE A 337 -12.97 -18.69 13.57
N LYS A 338 -13.80 -19.69 13.29
CA LYS A 338 -13.59 -20.70 12.25
C LYS A 338 -13.26 -20.10 10.87
N GLU A 339 -13.93 -19.00 10.51
CA GLU A 339 -13.77 -18.32 9.22
C GLU A 339 -12.65 -17.26 9.21
N SER A 340 -11.84 -17.19 10.26
CA SER A 340 -10.74 -16.23 10.35
C SER A 340 -9.68 -16.48 9.26
N ILE A 341 -9.34 -15.39 8.56
CA ILE A 341 -8.23 -15.36 7.59
C ILE A 341 -6.92 -14.90 8.23
N MET A 342 -6.90 -14.60 9.54
CA MET A 342 -5.70 -14.20 10.25
C MET A 342 -4.67 -15.35 10.26
N PRO A 343 -3.37 -15.06 10.07
CA PRO A 343 -2.32 -16.05 10.29
C PRO A 343 -2.25 -16.50 11.75
N ALA A 344 -1.82 -17.74 11.99
CA ALA A 344 -1.50 -18.21 13.34
C ALA A 344 -0.11 -17.72 13.75
N TYR A 345 0.08 -17.37 15.03
CA TYR A 345 1.33 -16.88 15.61
C TYR A 345 1.83 -17.76 16.78
N PRO A 346 1.89 -19.10 16.65
CA PRO A 346 2.22 -20.00 17.76
C PRO A 346 3.64 -19.78 18.31
N TRP A 347 4.55 -19.20 17.52
CA TRP A 347 5.91 -18.87 17.98
C TRP A 347 5.93 -17.80 19.07
N LEU A 348 4.88 -16.99 19.25
CA LEU A 348 4.79 -16.02 20.34
C LEU A 348 4.68 -16.68 21.71
N ILE A 349 4.17 -17.91 21.76
CA ILE A 349 4.01 -18.72 22.98
C ILE A 349 5.35 -19.33 23.40
N THR A 350 6.25 -19.60 22.45
CA THR A 350 7.55 -20.23 22.72
C THR A 350 8.69 -19.21 22.81
N SER A 351 8.59 -18.10 22.07
CA SER A 351 9.63 -17.06 21.99
C SER A 351 9.69 -16.21 23.25
N LYS A 352 10.90 -15.89 23.71
CA LYS A 352 11.13 -15.09 24.90
C LYS A 352 11.07 -13.57 24.65
N ILE A 353 10.66 -12.82 25.67
CA ILE A 353 10.78 -11.36 25.74
C ILE A 353 12.22 -11.00 26.11
N ASP A 354 12.77 -9.98 25.44
CA ASP A 354 14.03 -9.35 25.85
C ASP A 354 13.74 -8.26 26.90
N PHE A 355 13.69 -8.66 28.17
CA PHE A 355 13.44 -7.73 29.26
C PHE A 355 14.61 -6.75 29.48
N ASP A 356 15.83 -7.12 29.14
CA ASP A 356 17.03 -6.37 29.50
C ASP A 356 17.15 -5.06 28.69
N SER A 357 16.54 -5.00 27.51
CA SER A 357 16.52 -3.79 26.67
C SER A 357 15.40 -2.80 27.03
N LEU A 358 14.45 -3.15 27.91
CA LEU A 358 13.29 -2.31 28.18
C LEU A 358 13.65 -1.01 28.89
N GLN A 359 14.53 -1.04 29.88
CA GLN A 359 14.98 0.18 30.57
C GLN A 359 15.58 1.22 29.61
N LYS A 360 16.43 0.77 28.67
CA LYS A 360 17.01 1.65 27.63
C LYS A 360 15.93 2.24 26.73
N LYS A 361 14.88 1.46 26.43
CA LYS A 361 13.78 1.89 25.57
C LYS A 361 12.87 2.90 26.25
N VAL A 362 12.47 2.65 27.49
CA VAL A 362 11.69 3.60 28.31
C VAL A 362 12.47 4.91 28.46
N SER A 363 13.77 4.83 28.74
CA SER A 363 14.66 5.99 28.80
C SER A 363 14.71 6.77 27.47
N LEU A 364 14.70 6.08 26.33
CA LEU A 364 14.66 6.70 25.01
C LEU A 364 13.32 7.41 24.77
N PHE A 365 12.20 6.76 25.07
CA PHE A 365 10.87 7.38 24.92
C PHE A 365 10.72 8.58 25.86
N ASN A 366 11.28 8.53 27.07
CA ASN A 366 11.33 9.68 27.97
C ASN A 366 12.10 10.86 27.35
N LYS A 367 13.26 10.61 26.71
CA LYS A 367 13.99 11.63 25.94
C LYS A 367 13.20 12.19 24.75
N LEU A 368 12.28 11.41 24.19
CA LEU A 368 11.37 11.84 23.12
C LEU A 368 10.13 12.59 23.63
N GLY A 369 10.03 12.83 24.94
CA GLY A 369 8.99 13.64 25.58
C GLY A 369 7.82 12.83 26.16
N VAL A 370 7.92 11.50 26.26
CA VAL A 370 6.91 10.68 26.96
C VAL A 370 7.11 10.82 28.47
N PRO A 371 6.09 11.18 29.27
CA PRO A 371 6.25 11.49 30.69
C PRO A 371 6.31 10.23 31.56
N TYR A 372 7.43 9.50 31.48
CA TYR A 372 7.68 8.37 32.37
C TYR A 372 8.07 8.83 33.77
N SER A 373 7.62 8.11 34.79
CA SER A 373 8.03 8.36 36.18
C SER A 373 9.48 7.95 36.42
N ASP A 374 10.12 8.49 37.47
CA ASP A 374 11.48 8.08 37.86
C ASP A 374 11.53 6.59 38.24
N GLU A 375 10.42 6.06 38.77
CA GLU A 375 10.24 4.63 39.03
C GLU A 375 10.18 3.81 37.73
N ASP A 376 9.47 4.29 36.69
CA ASP A 376 9.47 3.64 35.37
C ASP A 376 10.88 3.59 34.76
N LEU A 377 11.71 4.60 34.99
CA LEU A 377 13.06 4.71 34.43
C LEU A 377 14.09 3.85 35.17
N SER A 378 13.95 3.73 36.49
CA SER A 378 14.90 3.00 37.32
C SER A 378 14.61 1.49 37.39
N ASP A 379 13.34 1.08 37.30
CA ASP A 379 12.90 -0.30 37.54
C ASP A 379 12.08 -0.93 36.39
N ALA A 380 12.20 -0.39 35.17
CA ALA A 380 11.44 -0.82 33.99
C ALA A 380 11.39 -2.36 33.80
N ASN A 381 12.54 -3.01 33.94
CA ASN A 381 12.70 -4.43 33.65
C ASN A 381 11.96 -5.31 34.66
N ASN A 382 12.00 -4.96 35.96
CA ASN A 382 11.33 -5.74 36.99
C ASN A 382 9.82 -5.49 36.95
N ARG A 383 9.38 -4.25 36.73
CA ARG A 383 7.95 -3.94 36.54
C ARG A 383 7.36 -4.68 35.34
N ALA A 384 8.10 -4.78 34.24
CA ALA A 384 7.69 -5.59 33.10
C ALA A 384 7.52 -7.08 33.47
N LYS A 385 8.48 -7.65 34.21
CA LYS A 385 8.43 -9.04 34.68
C LYS A 385 7.25 -9.27 35.64
N GLU A 386 6.99 -8.33 36.55
CA GLU A 386 5.88 -8.43 37.49
C GLU A 386 4.52 -8.38 36.76
N GLN A 387 4.36 -7.44 35.82
CA GLN A 387 3.15 -7.37 34.99
C GLN A 387 2.98 -8.64 34.14
N ALA A 388 4.06 -9.15 33.57
CA ALA A 388 4.02 -10.36 32.75
C ALA A 388 3.65 -11.59 33.59
N LYS A 389 4.18 -11.69 34.80
CA LYS A 389 3.82 -12.75 35.75
C LYS A 389 2.34 -12.70 36.11
N LYS A 390 1.77 -11.52 36.37
CA LYS A 390 0.33 -11.37 36.67
C LYS A 390 -0.55 -11.91 35.53
N ILE A 391 -0.23 -11.57 34.28
CA ILE A 391 -0.97 -12.06 33.10
C ILE A 391 -0.79 -13.59 32.96
N ALA A 392 0.43 -14.10 33.13
CA ALA A 392 0.70 -15.53 33.05
C ALA A 392 -0.02 -16.33 34.15
N ASP A 393 -0.11 -15.81 35.37
CA ASP A 393 -0.85 -16.42 36.48
C ASP A 393 -2.37 -16.48 36.17
N VAL A 394 -2.92 -15.43 35.55
CA VAL A 394 -4.31 -15.42 35.07
C VAL A 394 -4.52 -16.49 34.00
N LEU A 395 -3.66 -16.56 32.98
CA LEU A 395 -3.74 -17.58 31.93
C LEU A 395 -3.63 -19.01 32.50
N LYS A 396 -2.74 -19.21 33.48
CA LYS A 396 -2.58 -20.48 34.18
C LYS A 396 -3.82 -20.89 34.94
N SER A 397 -4.47 -19.95 35.62
CA SER A 397 -5.76 -20.19 36.31
C SER A 397 -6.89 -20.58 35.34
N GLN A 398 -6.77 -20.20 34.07
CA GLN A 398 -7.74 -20.47 33.01
C GLN A 398 -7.39 -21.69 32.16
N GLY A 399 -6.36 -22.47 32.53
CA GLY A 399 -6.05 -23.77 31.94
C GLY A 399 -4.83 -23.82 31.01
N VAL A 400 -4.11 -22.71 30.83
CA VAL A 400 -2.81 -22.72 30.12
C VAL A 400 -1.77 -23.41 31.00
N LYS A 401 -1.15 -24.50 30.51
CA LYS A 401 -0.25 -25.34 31.33
C LYS A 401 1.18 -24.80 31.36
N GLU A 402 1.59 -24.20 30.26
CA GLU A 402 2.92 -23.64 30.06
C GLU A 402 3.10 -22.34 30.85
N ASP A 403 4.27 -22.15 31.45
CA ASP A 403 4.63 -20.85 32.01
C ASP A 403 4.98 -19.89 30.87
N VAL A 404 4.13 -18.88 30.70
CA VAL A 404 4.24 -17.86 29.65
C VAL A 404 4.74 -16.51 30.17
N SER A 405 5.19 -16.44 31.42
CA SER A 405 5.65 -15.20 32.04
C SER A 405 6.84 -14.55 31.31
N ASP A 406 7.71 -15.35 30.69
CA ASP A 406 8.84 -14.86 29.90
C ASP A 406 8.57 -14.81 28.38
N LYS A 407 7.33 -15.08 27.94
CA LYS A 407 6.98 -15.29 26.53
C LYS A 407 6.37 -14.06 25.88
N LYS A 408 6.66 -13.87 24.59
CA LYS A 408 6.20 -12.72 23.80
C LYS A 408 4.68 -12.57 23.77
N ILE A 409 3.94 -13.67 23.81
CA ILE A 409 2.47 -13.65 23.85
C ILE A 409 1.96 -12.79 25.02
N THR A 410 2.60 -12.86 26.19
CA THR A 410 2.21 -12.11 27.38
C THR A 410 2.41 -10.60 27.19
N ALA A 411 3.51 -10.20 26.55
CA ALA A 411 3.74 -8.79 26.20
C ALA A 411 2.71 -8.29 25.18
N LEU A 412 2.43 -9.08 24.14
CA LEU A 412 1.42 -8.73 23.14
C LEU A 412 0.03 -8.57 23.76
N ILE A 413 -0.38 -9.50 24.63
CA ILE A 413 -1.64 -9.41 25.37
C ILE A 413 -1.68 -8.13 26.21
N ALA A 414 -0.61 -7.80 26.94
CA ALA A 414 -0.55 -6.56 27.72
C ALA A 414 -0.80 -5.33 26.83
N TYR A 415 -0.14 -5.25 25.67
CA TYR A 415 -0.35 -4.17 24.72
C TYR A 415 -1.78 -4.11 24.20
N LEU A 416 -2.33 -5.23 23.75
CA LEU A 416 -3.71 -5.31 23.23
C LEU A 416 -4.75 -4.92 24.28
N GLN A 417 -4.53 -5.30 25.54
CA GLN A 417 -5.40 -4.95 26.66
C GLN A 417 -5.33 -3.46 27.05
N ALA A 418 -4.24 -2.76 26.69
CA ALA A 418 -4.07 -1.33 26.94
C ALA A 418 -4.79 -0.44 25.90
N LEU A 419 -5.14 -0.99 24.74
CA LEU A 419 -5.71 -0.22 23.63
C LEU A 419 -7.07 0.38 23.98
N GLY A 420 -7.12 1.71 23.99
CA GLY A 420 -8.32 2.48 24.31
C GLY A 420 -8.61 2.59 25.81
N GLN A 421 -7.68 2.15 26.68
CA GLN A 421 -7.82 2.17 28.14
C GLN A 421 -6.94 3.21 28.84
N LYS A 422 -6.08 3.90 28.08
CA LYS A 422 -5.07 4.83 28.63
C LYS A 422 -5.52 6.29 28.67
N GLY A 423 -6.64 6.64 28.02
CA GLY A 423 -7.22 7.97 28.08
C GLY A 423 -8.18 8.11 29.26
N GLY A 424 -8.21 9.28 29.91
CA GLY A 424 -9.29 9.63 30.83
C GLY A 424 -10.60 9.81 30.06
N GLU A 425 -11.71 9.34 30.65
CA GLU A 425 -13.08 9.57 30.15
C GLU A 425 -13.45 11.05 30.09
#